data_AF-A0A9X0HMN5-F1
#
_entry.id   AF-A0A9X0HMN5-F1
#
_cell.length_a   1.000
_cell.length_b   1.000
_cell.length_c   1.000
_cell.angle_alpha   90.00
_cell.angle_beta   90.00
_cell.angle_gamma   90.00
#
_symmetry.space_group_name_H-M   'P 1'
#
loop_
_entity.id
_entity.type
_entity.pdbx_description
1 polymer ?
#
loop_
_entity_poly.entity_id
_entity_poly.type
_entity_poly.pdbx_seq_one_letter_code
_entity_poly.pdbx_strand_id
1 'polypeptide(L)'
;MCCAQRFACIGDYGFEGQPLRDVSNMIKSWNPEFIITTGDNNYESGEAATIDRNIGQYFHDYIFPYAGAYGTASPKAENRFFPSIGNHDVYTENGKPYRDFFTLPGNERYYEFTRGNLHFFVLNSDPSEPDGTSSTSVQGQWLKQKMAESKKP
;
A
#
# COMPACT_ATOMS: atom_id res chain seq x y z
N MET A 1 -28.97 -1.83 7.12
CA MET A 1 -28.54 -0.87 6.08
C MET A 1 -27.12 -1.25 5.70
N CYS A 2 -26.86 -1.55 4.43
CA CYS A 2 -25.48 -1.74 3.98
C CYS A 2 -24.79 -0.38 4.06
N CYS A 3 -23.86 -0.19 4.98
CA CYS A 3 -23.02 1.00 4.97
C CYS A 3 -22.20 0.99 3.67
N ALA A 4 -22.18 2.11 2.96
CA ALA A 4 -21.30 2.26 1.80
C ALA A 4 -19.84 2.16 2.25
N GLN A 5 -19.04 1.34 1.55
CA GLN A 5 -17.62 1.21 1.82
C GLN A 5 -16.90 2.47 1.35
N ARG A 6 -16.14 3.14 2.24
CA ARG A 6 -15.30 4.30 1.87
C ARG A 6 -13.83 3.97 2.04
N PHE A 7 -13.05 4.19 1.00
CA PHE A 7 -11.60 4.15 1.04
C PHE A 7 -11.01 5.36 0.33
N ALA A 8 -9.77 5.71 0.65
CA ALA A 8 -9.01 6.72 -0.06
C ALA A 8 -7.95 6.06 -0.96
N CYS A 9 -7.61 6.73 -2.05
CA CYS A 9 -6.55 6.34 -2.98
C CYS A 9 -5.57 7.52 -3.07
N ILE A 10 -4.27 7.24 -2.95
CA ILE A 10 -3.18 8.22 -3.04
C ILE A 10 -1.99 7.62 -3.78
N GLY A 11 -1.29 8.39 -4.60
CA GLY A 11 -0.04 8.00 -5.25
C GLY A 11 0.98 9.12 -5.16
N ASP A 12 2.24 8.81 -5.45
CA ASP A 12 3.29 9.80 -5.70
C ASP A 12 3.40 10.82 -4.56
N TYR A 13 3.31 10.34 -3.33
CA TYR A 13 3.18 11.17 -2.14
C TYR A 13 4.43 11.16 -1.26
N GLY A 14 5.38 10.27 -1.52
CA GLY A 14 6.40 9.78 -0.59
C GLY A 14 7.45 10.77 -0.08
N PHE A 15 7.19 12.07 -0.12
CA PHE A 15 8.00 13.10 0.51
C PHE A 15 7.34 13.63 1.77
N GLU A 16 8.05 13.60 2.88
CA GLU A 16 7.61 14.32 4.05
C GLU A 16 7.59 15.83 3.81
N GLY A 17 6.65 16.51 4.44
CA GLY A 17 6.55 17.97 4.39
C GLY A 17 5.13 18.46 4.60
N GLN A 18 4.97 19.77 4.37
CA GLN A 18 3.68 20.43 4.45
C GLN A 18 2.67 19.89 3.41
N PRO A 19 3.04 19.64 2.14
CA PRO A 19 2.08 19.12 1.16
C PRO A 19 1.49 17.76 1.58
N LEU A 20 2.32 16.81 1.98
CA LEU A 20 1.84 15.51 2.45
C LEU A 20 1.05 15.62 3.76
N ARG A 21 1.43 16.54 4.65
CA ARG A 21 0.64 16.84 5.86
C ARG A 21 -0.78 17.25 5.48
N ASP A 22 -0.93 18.19 4.56
CA ASP A 22 -2.23 18.71 4.14
C ASP A 22 -3.07 17.64 3.43
N VAL A 23 -2.46 16.84 2.55
CA VAL A 23 -3.13 15.70 1.91
C VAL A 23 -3.55 14.65 2.93
N SER A 24 -2.69 14.30 3.89
CA SER A 24 -3.02 13.33 4.93
C SER A 24 -4.18 13.81 5.82
N ASN A 25 -4.21 15.10 6.18
CA ASN A 25 -5.31 15.71 6.92
C ASN A 25 -6.61 15.69 6.12
N MET A 26 -6.55 16.00 4.82
CA MET A 26 -7.69 15.93 3.92
C MET A 26 -8.24 14.49 3.83
N ILE A 27 -7.38 13.49 3.60
CA ILE A 27 -7.78 12.08 3.54
C ILE A 27 -8.44 11.66 4.86
N LYS A 28 -7.82 11.99 6.00
CA LYS A 28 -8.34 11.64 7.33
C LYS A 28 -9.68 12.33 7.62
N SER A 29 -9.92 13.53 7.09
CA SER A 29 -11.21 14.24 7.26
C SER A 29 -12.39 13.50 6.63
N TRP A 30 -12.15 12.64 5.64
CA TRP A 30 -13.19 11.81 5.00
C TRP A 30 -13.56 10.58 5.84
N ASN A 31 -12.78 10.30 6.90
CA ASN A 31 -12.86 9.09 7.73
C ASN A 31 -12.94 7.80 6.89
N PRO A 32 -11.92 7.51 6.04
CA PRO A 32 -11.91 6.30 5.23
C PRO A 32 -11.71 5.07 6.11
N GLU A 33 -12.28 3.95 5.71
CA GLU A 33 -12.10 2.68 6.42
C GLU A 33 -10.69 2.13 6.21
N PHE A 34 -10.14 2.31 5.01
CA PHE A 34 -8.77 1.96 4.63
C PHE A 34 -8.25 2.88 3.52
N ILE A 35 -6.95 2.83 3.27
CA ILE A 35 -6.24 3.59 2.24
C ILE A 35 -5.55 2.58 1.32
N ILE A 36 -5.63 2.82 0.02
CA ILE A 36 -4.81 2.14 -0.99
C ILE A 36 -3.82 3.14 -1.59
N THR A 37 -2.69 2.64 -2.10
CA THR A 37 -1.78 3.49 -2.88
C THR A 37 -1.58 3.00 -4.30
N THR A 38 -1.07 3.87 -5.16
CA THR A 38 -0.71 3.55 -6.55
C THR A 38 0.81 3.59 -6.80
N GLY A 39 1.62 3.49 -5.74
CA GLY A 39 3.08 3.46 -5.82
C GLY A 39 3.74 4.74 -5.34
N ASP A 40 5.07 4.70 -5.32
CA ASP A 40 5.98 5.79 -4.95
C ASP A 40 5.66 6.34 -3.55
N ASN A 41 5.79 5.43 -2.58
CA ASN A 41 5.43 5.65 -1.19
C ASN A 41 6.56 6.30 -0.40
N ASN A 42 7.82 6.13 -0.83
CA ASN A 42 8.99 6.58 -0.09
C ASN A 42 10.07 7.15 -1.03
N TYR A 43 9.97 8.44 -1.33
CA TYR A 43 10.99 9.15 -2.12
C TYR A 43 12.27 9.40 -1.30
N GLU A 44 13.43 9.57 -1.95
CA GLU A 44 13.66 9.50 -3.40
C GLU A 44 13.98 8.09 -3.90
N SER A 45 14.31 7.16 -3.00
CA SER A 45 14.88 5.87 -3.42
C SER A 45 14.42 4.69 -2.59
N GLY A 46 13.36 4.83 -1.80
CA GLY A 46 12.80 3.71 -1.06
C GLY A 46 13.67 3.29 0.13
N GLU A 47 14.38 4.23 0.75
CA GLU A 47 15.35 3.94 1.81
C GLU A 47 14.70 3.62 3.17
N ALA A 48 15.31 2.71 3.93
CA ALA A 48 14.88 2.39 5.30
C ALA A 48 14.98 3.59 6.26
N ALA A 49 15.91 4.50 6.02
CA ALA A 49 16.11 5.69 6.85
C ALA A 49 14.97 6.71 6.75
N THR A 50 14.22 6.69 5.64
CA THR A 50 13.17 7.68 5.34
C THR A 50 11.76 7.12 5.44
N ILE A 51 11.58 5.81 5.29
CA ILE A 51 10.25 5.19 5.13
C ILE A 51 9.27 5.51 6.27
N ASP A 52 9.74 5.51 7.52
CA ASP A 52 8.88 5.83 8.65
C ASP A 52 8.50 7.31 8.71
N ARG A 53 9.41 8.19 8.30
CA ARG A 53 9.17 9.63 8.23
C ARG A 53 8.21 9.99 7.08
N ASN A 54 8.38 9.34 5.95
CA ASN A 54 7.59 9.61 4.74
C ASN A 54 6.18 9.03 4.84
N ILE A 55 6.00 7.91 5.56
CA ILE A 55 4.73 7.19 5.62
C ILE A 55 4.16 7.19 7.03
N GLY A 56 4.92 6.64 7.99
CA GLY A 56 4.49 6.45 9.38
C GLY A 56 4.02 7.75 10.02
N GLN A 57 4.75 8.85 9.83
CA GLN A 57 4.38 10.19 10.31
C GLN A 57 2.94 10.60 9.97
N TYR A 58 2.41 10.14 8.84
CA TYR A 58 1.12 10.57 8.31
C TYR A 58 0.04 9.50 8.42
N PHE A 59 0.40 8.22 8.36
CA PHE A 59 -0.55 7.13 8.19
C PHE A 59 -0.36 5.97 9.19
N HIS A 60 0.46 6.11 10.24
CA HIS A 60 0.66 5.04 11.24
C HIS A 60 -0.65 4.47 11.83
N ASP A 61 -1.69 5.31 11.97
CA ASP A 61 -3.02 4.94 12.46
C ASP A 61 -3.80 4.02 11.51
N TYR A 62 -3.32 3.83 10.28
CA TYR A 62 -3.84 2.88 9.30
C TYR A 62 -2.94 1.64 9.13
N ILE A 63 -1.74 1.62 9.71
CA ILE A 63 -0.76 0.54 9.51
C ILE A 63 -0.81 -0.44 10.68
N PHE A 64 -0.80 -1.74 10.40
CA PHE A 64 -0.70 -2.76 11.44
C PHE A 64 0.01 -4.03 10.94
N PRO A 65 0.94 -4.60 11.73
CA PRO A 65 1.61 -3.95 12.86
C PRO A 65 2.37 -2.70 12.40
N TYR A 66 2.58 -1.74 13.30
CA TYR A 66 3.42 -0.58 13.06
C TYR A 66 4.41 -0.46 14.21
N ALA A 67 5.70 -0.40 13.86
CA ALA A 67 6.82 -0.36 14.80
C ALA A 67 7.64 0.94 14.70
N GLY A 68 7.14 1.94 13.96
CA GLY A 68 7.81 3.22 13.80
C GLY A 68 7.61 4.18 14.97
N ALA A 69 8.16 5.39 14.85
CA ALA A 69 8.32 6.34 15.94
C ALA A 69 7.18 7.36 16.07
N TYR A 70 6.27 7.45 15.10
CA TYR A 70 5.34 8.59 14.98
C TYR A 70 3.99 8.40 15.68
N GLY A 71 3.75 7.25 16.30
CA GLY A 71 2.54 7.00 17.07
C GLY A 71 2.27 5.51 17.26
N THR A 72 1.07 5.20 17.73
CA THR A 72 0.63 3.81 17.87
C THR A 72 0.14 3.25 16.54
N ALA A 73 0.28 1.94 16.35
CA ALA A 73 -0.32 1.22 15.24
C ALA A 73 -1.84 1.41 15.14
N SER A 74 -2.44 0.88 14.07
CA SER A 74 -3.86 1.02 13.84
C SER A 74 -4.71 0.62 15.06
N PRO A 75 -5.66 1.48 15.49
CA PRO A 75 -6.46 1.22 16.70
C PRO A 75 -7.42 0.04 16.55
N LYS A 76 -7.61 -0.45 15.32
CA LYS A 76 -8.41 -1.65 15.03
C LYS A 76 -7.61 -2.96 15.11
N ALA A 77 -6.31 -2.90 15.40
CA ALA A 77 -5.41 -4.05 15.40
C ALA A 77 -5.46 -4.88 14.10
N GLU A 78 -5.67 -4.20 12.97
CA GLU A 78 -5.71 -4.78 11.63
C GLU A 78 -5.11 -3.80 10.62
N ASN A 79 -4.55 -4.31 9.52
CA ASN A 79 -3.98 -3.43 8.50
C ASN A 79 -5.10 -2.71 7.72
N ARG A 80 -4.95 -1.40 7.56
CA ARG A 80 -5.86 -0.50 6.84
C ARG A 80 -5.12 0.39 5.84
N PHE A 81 -3.86 0.09 5.57
CA PHE A 81 -3.03 0.75 4.57
C PHE A 81 -2.49 -0.33 3.62
N PHE A 82 -2.88 -0.25 2.35
CA PHE A 82 -2.59 -1.26 1.33
C PHE A 82 -1.82 -0.61 0.18
N PRO A 83 -0.49 -0.46 0.31
CA PRO A 83 0.29 0.17 -0.72
C PRO A 83 0.56 -0.79 -1.89
N SER A 84 0.72 -0.23 -3.08
CA SER A 84 1.40 -0.89 -4.20
C SER A 84 2.84 -0.38 -4.28
N ILE A 85 3.72 -1.14 -4.92
CA ILE A 85 5.11 -0.73 -5.19
C ILE A 85 5.15 0.16 -6.43
N GLY A 86 5.82 1.31 -6.34
CA GLY A 86 6.26 2.12 -7.47
C GLY A 86 7.77 1.99 -7.71
N ASN A 87 8.28 2.65 -8.76
CA ASN A 87 9.69 2.57 -9.12
C ASN A 87 10.61 3.19 -8.04
N HIS A 88 10.17 4.24 -7.36
CA HIS A 88 10.96 4.84 -6.29
C HIS A 88 11.05 3.94 -5.04
N ASP A 89 10.15 2.98 -4.88
CA ASP A 89 10.16 2.07 -3.73
C ASP A 89 11.20 0.94 -3.87
N VAL A 90 11.74 0.70 -5.07
CA VAL A 90 12.64 -0.45 -5.35
C VAL A 90 14.10 -0.10 -5.59
N TYR A 91 14.45 1.19 -5.73
CA TYR A 91 15.83 1.61 -5.97
C TYR A 91 16.80 1.19 -4.85
N THR A 92 16.32 1.09 -3.61
CA THR A 92 17.10 0.57 -2.48
C THR A 92 16.81 -0.91 -2.27
N GLU A 93 17.85 -1.74 -2.36
CA GLU A 93 17.83 -3.16 -2.02
C GLU A 93 16.63 -3.93 -2.64
N ASN A 94 16.24 -3.57 -3.87
CA ASN A 94 15.08 -4.12 -4.58
C ASN A 94 13.79 -4.08 -3.73
N GLY A 95 13.56 -2.98 -3.01
CA GLY A 95 12.36 -2.75 -2.20
C GLY A 95 12.34 -3.52 -0.88
N LYS A 96 13.50 -3.93 -0.37
CA LYS A 96 13.59 -4.55 0.97
C LYS A 96 13.05 -3.62 2.07
N PRO A 97 13.34 -2.31 2.10
CA PRO A 97 12.77 -1.43 3.13
C PRO A 97 11.25 -1.38 3.13
N TYR A 98 10.62 -1.38 1.94
CA TYR A 98 9.17 -1.48 1.81
C TYR A 98 8.63 -2.76 2.45
N ARG A 99 9.22 -3.92 2.13
CA ARG A 99 8.79 -5.23 2.66
C ARG A 99 9.10 -5.42 4.15
N ASP A 100 10.11 -4.73 4.68
CA ASP A 100 10.42 -4.76 6.10
C ASP A 100 9.48 -3.84 6.91
N PHE A 101 8.99 -2.76 6.31
CA PHE A 101 8.16 -1.76 6.99
C PHE A 101 6.69 -2.15 7.05
N PHE A 102 6.16 -2.73 5.97
CA PHE A 102 4.77 -3.19 5.92
C PHE A 102 4.66 -4.68 6.23
N THR A 103 3.47 -5.11 6.65
CA THR A 103 3.09 -6.52 6.65
C THR A 103 1.83 -6.64 5.79
N LEU A 104 1.98 -7.24 4.61
CA LEU A 104 0.93 -7.28 3.58
C LEU A 104 0.54 -8.73 3.26
N PRO A 105 -0.64 -8.94 2.64
CA PRO A 105 -1.00 -10.26 2.15
C PRO A 105 -0.05 -10.77 1.06
N GLY A 106 -0.11 -12.07 0.79
CA GLY A 106 0.57 -12.69 -0.34
C GLY A 106 2.09 -12.62 -0.21
N ASN A 107 2.75 -12.20 -1.29
CA ASN A 107 4.21 -12.03 -1.33
C ASN A 107 4.64 -10.56 -1.09
N GLU A 108 3.69 -9.70 -0.73
CA GLU A 108 3.85 -8.27 -0.43
C GLU A 108 4.30 -7.39 -1.60
N ARG A 109 4.74 -7.97 -2.73
CA ARG A 109 5.02 -7.24 -3.99
C ARG A 109 3.76 -7.06 -4.82
N TYR A 110 2.98 -8.12 -4.94
CA TYR A 110 1.66 -8.13 -5.54
C TYR A 110 0.76 -9.10 -4.75
N TYR A 111 -0.47 -8.69 -4.50
CA TYR A 111 -1.34 -9.40 -3.57
C TYR A 111 -2.80 -9.06 -3.80
N GLU A 112 -3.68 -9.87 -3.21
CA GLU A 112 -5.12 -9.63 -3.22
C GLU A 112 -5.63 -9.41 -1.80
N PHE A 113 -6.69 -8.61 -1.66
CA PHE A 113 -7.41 -8.51 -0.40
C PHE A 113 -8.87 -8.14 -0.61
N THR A 114 -9.70 -8.50 0.34
CA THR A 114 -11.13 -8.17 0.33
C THR A 114 -11.45 -7.16 1.43
N ARG A 115 -12.27 -6.16 1.09
CA ARG A 115 -12.92 -5.25 2.04
C ARG A 115 -14.39 -5.12 1.64
N GLY A 116 -15.28 -5.61 2.50
CA GLY A 116 -16.71 -5.68 2.22
C GLY A 116 -17.02 -6.42 0.90
N ASN A 117 -17.64 -5.70 -0.02
CA ASN A 117 -18.04 -6.18 -1.34
C ASN A 117 -16.99 -5.93 -2.43
N LEU A 118 -15.78 -5.49 -2.08
CA LEU A 118 -14.71 -5.22 -3.05
C LEU A 118 -13.60 -6.26 -2.90
N HIS A 119 -13.13 -6.79 -4.04
CA HIS A 119 -11.93 -7.59 -4.16
C HIS A 119 -10.86 -6.76 -4.88
N PHE A 120 -9.79 -6.42 -4.18
CA PHE A 120 -8.67 -5.66 -4.74
C PHE A 120 -7.56 -6.61 -5.16
N PHE A 121 -6.98 -6.31 -6.33
CA PHE A 121 -5.75 -6.94 -6.82
C PHE A 121 -4.69 -5.84 -6.95
N VAL A 122 -3.66 -5.93 -6.13
CA VAL A 122 -2.55 -4.99 -6.08
C VAL A 122 -1.41 -5.60 -6.88
N LEU A 123 -0.94 -4.87 -7.88
CA LEU A 123 0.09 -5.33 -8.82
C LEU A 123 1.36 -4.50 -8.65
N ASN A 124 2.50 -5.12 -8.96
CA ASN A 124 3.77 -4.43 -9.13
C ASN A 124 4.01 -4.23 -10.63
N SER A 125 3.95 -2.98 -11.09
CA SER A 125 4.21 -2.62 -12.49
C SER A 125 5.66 -2.25 -12.77
N ASP A 126 6.53 -2.24 -11.75
CA ASP A 126 7.93 -1.91 -11.93
C ASP A 126 8.63 -2.97 -12.81
N PRO A 127 9.41 -2.58 -13.83
CA PRO A 127 10.11 -3.52 -14.71
C PRO A 127 11.10 -4.47 -14.01
N SER A 128 11.54 -4.15 -12.79
CA SER A 128 12.41 -5.00 -11.97
C SER A 128 11.66 -6.12 -11.23
N GLU A 129 10.33 -6.17 -11.29
CA GLU A 129 9.55 -7.24 -10.66
C GLU A 129 9.99 -8.62 -11.20
N PRO A 130 10.55 -9.50 -10.34
CA PRO A 130 11.10 -10.78 -10.78
C PRO A 130 10.06 -11.73 -11.37
N ASP A 131 8.79 -11.61 -10.96
CA ASP A 131 7.68 -12.41 -11.51
C ASP A 131 7.11 -11.81 -12.81
N GLY A 132 7.68 -10.72 -13.30
CA GLY A 132 7.39 -10.02 -14.54
C GLY A 132 6.05 -9.26 -14.54
N THR A 133 5.90 -8.34 -15.49
CA THR A 133 4.76 -7.42 -15.56
C THR A 133 3.83 -7.64 -16.76
N SER A 134 4.14 -8.62 -17.62
CA SER A 134 3.33 -8.93 -18.80
C SER A 134 2.11 -9.78 -18.48
N SER A 135 1.15 -9.86 -19.40
CA SER A 135 -0.03 -10.71 -19.24
C SER A 135 0.28 -12.23 -19.25
N THR A 136 1.50 -12.61 -19.63
CA THR A 136 2.00 -14.00 -19.63
C THR A 136 3.01 -14.27 -18.52
N SER A 137 3.37 -13.27 -17.73
CA SER A 137 4.30 -13.39 -16.61
C SER A 137 3.70 -14.20 -15.46
N VAL A 138 4.50 -14.57 -14.46
CA VAL A 138 4.02 -15.27 -13.27
C VAL A 138 2.97 -14.43 -12.55
N GLN A 139 3.23 -13.13 -12.36
CA GLN A 139 2.24 -12.19 -11.81
C GLN A 139 0.99 -12.07 -12.70
N GLY A 140 1.15 -11.99 -14.02
CA GLY A 140 0.03 -11.88 -14.96
C GLY A 140 -0.89 -13.11 -14.96
N GLN A 141 -0.32 -14.31 -14.85
CA GLN A 141 -1.10 -15.55 -14.72
C GLN A 141 -1.77 -15.66 -13.35
N TRP A 142 -1.06 -15.27 -12.28
CA TRP A 142 -1.63 -15.16 -10.94
C TRP A 142 -2.87 -14.25 -10.94
N LEU A 143 -2.79 -13.05 -11.52
CA LEU A 143 -3.93 -12.13 -11.59
C LEU A 143 -5.12 -12.75 -12.32
N LYS A 144 -4.91 -13.36 -13.49
CA LYS A 144 -5.98 -14.02 -14.26
C LYS A 144 -6.69 -15.10 -13.44
N GLN A 145 -5.91 -15.93 -12.74
CA GLN A 145 -6.45 -16.96 -11.87
C GLN A 145 -7.28 -16.34 -10.73
N LYS A 146 -6.73 -15.35 -10.03
CA LYS A 146 -7.38 -14.73 -8.87
C LYS A 146 -8.62 -13.93 -9.21
N MET A 147 -8.64 -13.25 -10.36
CA MET A 147 -9.84 -12.62 -10.89
C MET A 147 -10.96 -13.65 -11.18
N ALA A 148 -10.62 -14.81 -11.73
CA ALA A 148 -11.59 -15.88 -11.99
C ALA A 148 -12.15 -16.53 -10.70
N GLU A 149 -11.38 -16.50 -9.61
CA GLU A 149 -11.79 -16.99 -8.29
C GLU A 149 -12.65 -15.97 -7.52
N SER A 150 -12.68 -14.70 -7.93
CA SER A 150 -13.42 -13.64 -7.26
C SER A 150 -14.94 -13.88 -7.31
N LYS A 151 -15.58 -13.83 -6.13
CA LYS A 151 -17.04 -13.99 -5.97
C LYS A 151 -17.73 -12.71 -5.50
N LYS A 152 -17.02 -11.58 -5.53
CA LYS A 152 -17.59 -10.30 -5.13
C LYS A 152 -18.54 -9.80 -6.22
N PRO A 153 -19.68 -9.20 -5.82
CA PRO A 153 -20.73 -8.77 -6.75
C PRO A 153 -20.28 -7.66 -7.69
#